data_AF-A0A2A4UC75-F1
#
_entry.id   AF-A0A2A4UC75-F1
#
_cell.length_a   1.000
_cell.length_b   1.000
_cell.length_c   1.000
_cell.angle_alpha   90.00
_cell.angle_beta   90.00
_cell.angle_gamma   90.00
#
_symmetry.space_group_name_H-M   'P 1'
#
loop_
_entity.id
_entity.type
_entity.pdbx_description
1 polymer ?
#
loop_
_entity_poly.entity_id
_entity_poly.type
_entity_poly.pdbx_seq_one_letter_code
_entity_poly.pdbx_strand_id
1 'polypeptide(L)'
;MLVFTLTNNVTDEVWVGTCKDSCEERFTQFKKAMTLGIKAQIYKDLRDYGAKNFTVDDFAMANDREELAELFNEALDTYGGLSLQGVKTSLRSTAPIKAIATKNRSVSPMTASSSVKNTKSRPAKEKISKGRTNNSAKEKLIKERMAEEKVEREMVKKKQEREQADEMAQIIARLDARGSTLAKR
;
A
#
# COMPACT_ATOMS: atom_id res chain seq x y z
N MET A 1 5.19 3.15 -14.98
CA MET A 1 5.07 3.96 -13.73
C MET A 1 6.36 4.75 -13.59
N LEU A 2 6.44 5.77 -12.76
CA LEU A 2 7.69 6.52 -12.59
C LEU A 2 7.92 6.94 -11.15
N VAL A 3 9.21 7.10 -10.83
CA VAL A 3 9.71 7.72 -9.60
C VAL A 3 9.99 9.18 -9.92
N PHE A 4 9.48 10.06 -9.07
CA PHE A 4 9.73 11.50 -9.17
C PHE A 4 10.30 12.01 -7.85
N THR A 5 10.99 13.13 -7.92
CA THR A 5 11.52 13.85 -6.76
C THR A 5 10.93 15.25 -6.69
N LEU A 6 10.69 15.72 -5.47
CA LEU A 6 10.34 17.11 -5.19
C LEU A 6 11.44 17.71 -4.33
N THR A 7 12.13 18.70 -4.87
CA THR A 7 13.20 19.38 -4.14
C THR A 7 12.68 20.73 -3.68
N ASN A 8 12.83 21.02 -2.39
CA ASN A 8 12.58 22.36 -1.86
C ASN A 8 13.85 23.20 -2.02
N ASN A 9 13.81 24.22 -2.87
CA ASN A 9 14.96 25.11 -3.12
C ASN A 9 15.34 26.02 -1.92
N VAL A 10 14.59 25.97 -0.82
CA VAL A 10 14.88 26.73 0.41
C VAL A 10 15.57 25.89 1.48
N THR A 11 15.12 24.63 1.65
CA THR A 11 15.68 23.72 2.67
C THR A 11 16.61 22.67 2.09
N ASP A 12 16.73 22.60 0.76
CA ASP A 12 17.40 21.54 0.00
C ASP A 12 16.89 20.12 0.34
N GLU A 13 15.72 20.03 0.96
CA GLU A 13 15.09 18.75 1.27
C GLU A 13 14.45 18.15 0.02
N VAL A 14 14.80 16.89 -0.26
CA VAL A 14 14.27 16.13 -1.38
C VAL A 14 13.21 15.16 -0.90
N TRP A 15 12.11 15.12 -1.62
CA TRP A 15 10.96 14.26 -1.33
C TRP A 15 10.74 13.30 -2.49
N VAL A 16 10.84 12.00 -2.23
CA VAL A 16 10.76 10.99 -3.29
C VAL A 16 9.36 10.40 -3.32
N GLY A 17 8.75 10.35 -4.51
CA GLY A 17 7.41 9.83 -4.73
C GLY A 17 7.31 8.93 -5.95
N THR A 18 6.15 8.28 -6.09
CA THR A 18 5.84 7.41 -7.24
C THR A 18 4.50 7.82 -7.84
N CYS A 19 4.45 7.90 -9.17
CA CYS A 19 3.21 8.12 -9.92
C CYS A 19 3.12 7.17 -11.12
N LYS A 20 1.95 7.14 -11.75
CA LYS A 20 1.67 6.22 -12.85
C LYS A 20 2.06 6.84 -14.19
N ASP A 21 1.70 8.10 -14.40
CA ASP A 21 1.72 8.75 -15.71
C ASP A 21 2.48 10.10 -15.71
N SER A 22 2.16 11.04 -14.80
CA SER A 22 2.81 12.37 -14.76
C SER A 22 3.13 12.82 -13.32
N CYS A 23 4.34 13.37 -13.14
CA CYS A 23 4.78 13.99 -11.88
C CYS A 23 4.08 15.33 -11.60
N GLU A 24 3.89 16.16 -12.63
CA GLU A 24 3.28 17.50 -12.50
C GLU A 24 1.81 17.42 -12.10
N GLU A 25 1.06 16.47 -12.67
CA GLU A 25 -0.32 16.22 -12.27
C GLU A 25 -0.38 15.77 -10.81
N ARG A 26 0.54 14.90 -10.40
CA ARG A 26 0.63 14.43 -9.02
C ARG A 26 0.97 15.59 -8.07
N PHE A 27 1.87 16.48 -8.46
CA PHE A 27 2.18 17.68 -7.68
C PHE A 27 0.99 18.65 -7.60
N THR A 28 0.24 18.80 -8.69
CA THR A 28 -1.00 19.59 -8.69
C THR A 28 -2.04 19.01 -7.71
N GLN A 29 -2.12 17.68 -7.59
CA GLN A 29 -2.94 17.04 -6.55
C GLN A 29 -2.44 17.39 -5.14
N PHE A 30 -1.13 17.42 -4.90
CA PHE A 30 -0.57 17.87 -3.61
C PHE A 30 -0.94 19.33 -3.29
N LYS A 31 -0.86 20.23 -4.27
CA LYS A 31 -1.31 21.64 -4.11
C LYS A 31 -2.78 21.74 -3.75
N LYS A 32 -3.64 20.93 -4.39
CA LYS A 32 -5.06 20.85 -4.04
C LYS A 32 -5.29 20.25 -2.65
N ALA A 33 -4.52 19.23 -2.28
CA ALA A 33 -4.64 18.55 -1.00
C ALA A 33 -4.20 19.41 0.21
N MET A 34 -3.29 20.35 -0.02
CA MET A 34 -2.81 21.31 0.98
C MET A 34 -3.94 22.16 1.56
N THR A 35 -4.96 22.49 0.75
CA THR A 35 -6.14 23.26 1.20
C THR A 35 -7.13 22.41 2.01
N LEU A 36 -7.06 21.08 1.85
CA LEU A 36 -7.94 20.12 2.53
C LEU A 36 -7.54 19.87 4.00
N GLY A 37 -6.52 20.56 4.52
CA GLY A 37 -6.10 20.48 5.92
C GLY A 37 -5.49 19.14 6.33
N ILE A 38 -5.01 18.35 5.37
CA ILE A 38 -4.33 17.07 5.66
C ILE A 38 -3.03 17.36 6.41
N LYS A 39 -2.86 16.71 7.56
CA LYS A 39 -1.66 16.82 8.40
C LYS A 39 -0.62 15.82 7.92
N ALA A 40 0.30 16.26 7.07
CA ALA A 40 1.52 15.55 6.72
C ALA A 40 2.68 16.56 6.66
N GLN A 41 3.90 16.08 6.87
CA GLN A 41 5.10 16.91 6.92
C GLN A 41 5.29 17.72 5.62
N ILE A 42 5.19 17.05 4.46
CA ILE A 42 5.25 17.72 3.15
C ILE A 42 4.25 18.87 3.00
N TYR A 43 3.04 18.78 3.58
CA TYR A 43 2.06 19.87 3.51
C TYR A 43 2.38 21.03 4.46
N LYS A 44 3.12 20.77 5.53
CA LYS A 44 3.67 21.82 6.38
C LYS A 44 4.72 22.60 5.59
N ASP A 45 5.65 21.89 4.94
CA ASP A 45 6.73 22.53 4.20
C ASP A 45 6.20 23.27 2.95
N LEU A 46 5.19 22.71 2.26
CA LEU A 46 4.48 23.43 1.19
C LEU A 46 3.77 24.71 1.68
N ARG A 47 3.33 24.77 2.95
CA ARG A 47 2.69 25.96 3.56
C ARG A 47 3.71 26.99 4.01
N ASP A 48 4.79 26.53 4.60
CA ASP A 48 5.82 27.39 5.20
C ASP A 48 6.69 28.04 4.11
N TYR A 49 7.09 27.27 3.09
CA TYR A 49 7.99 27.74 2.01
C TYR A 49 7.27 28.10 0.71
N GLY A 50 6.02 27.68 0.55
CA GLY A 50 5.21 27.96 -0.63
C GLY A 50 5.49 27.02 -1.81
N ALA A 51 4.42 26.63 -2.52
CA ALA A 51 4.51 25.64 -3.60
C ALA A 51 5.26 26.10 -4.87
N LYS A 52 5.73 27.35 -4.94
CA LYS A 52 6.57 27.88 -6.03
C LYS A 52 8.05 27.53 -5.84
N ASN A 53 8.45 27.28 -4.60
CA ASN A 53 9.83 27.00 -4.21
C ASN A 53 10.19 25.51 -4.33
N PHE A 54 9.22 24.70 -4.76
CA PHE A 54 9.40 23.28 -5.01
C PHE A 54 9.60 23.05 -6.50
N THR A 55 10.71 22.41 -6.87
CA THR A 55 10.91 21.83 -8.19
C THR A 55 10.43 20.39 -8.19
N VAL A 56 9.86 19.96 -9.31
CA VAL A 56 9.41 18.58 -9.51
C VAL A 56 10.20 18.03 -10.67
N ASP A 57 10.96 16.97 -10.44
CA ASP A 57 11.80 16.35 -11.44
C ASP A 57 11.51 14.86 -11.54
N ASP A 58 11.51 14.35 -12.77
CA ASP A 58 11.37 12.92 -13.05
C ASP A 58 12.72 12.24 -12.83
N PHE A 59 12.74 11.23 -11.96
CA PHE A 59 13.96 10.47 -11.66
C PHE A 59 14.14 9.34 -12.67
N ALA A 60 13.18 8.44 -12.76
CA ALA A 60 13.23 7.29 -13.66
C ALA A 60 11.85 6.70 -13.93
N MET A 61 11.66 6.19 -15.15
CA MET A 61 10.50 5.39 -15.51
C MET A 61 10.78 3.91 -15.20
N ALA A 62 9.79 3.25 -14.61
CA ALA A 62 9.78 1.83 -14.31
C ALA A 62 8.72 1.11 -15.14
N ASN A 63 9.09 -0.02 -15.72
CA ASN A 63 8.19 -0.88 -16.49
C ASN A 63 7.39 -1.80 -15.57
N ASP A 64 8.03 -2.25 -14.49
CA ASP A 64 7.45 -3.17 -13.51
C ASP A 64 7.44 -2.62 -12.08
N ARG A 65 6.66 -3.26 -11.22
CA ARG A 65 6.54 -2.85 -9.81
C ARG A 65 7.79 -3.13 -8.99
N GLU A 66 8.54 -4.18 -9.34
CA GLU A 66 9.80 -4.52 -8.67
C GLU A 66 10.86 -3.46 -8.98
N GLU A 67 11.06 -3.17 -10.26
CA GLU A 67 11.94 -2.09 -10.75
C GLU A 67 11.55 -0.73 -10.13
N LEU A 68 10.26 -0.43 -10.03
CA LEU A 68 9.80 0.81 -9.38
C LEU A 68 10.22 0.89 -7.90
N ALA A 69 10.19 -0.22 -7.18
CA ALA A 69 10.60 -0.24 -5.78
C ALA A 69 12.12 -0.08 -5.64
N GLU A 70 12.89 -0.67 -6.55
CA GLU A 70 14.34 -0.53 -6.61
C GLU A 70 14.74 0.92 -6.92
N LEU A 71 14.21 1.49 -8.01
CA LEU A 71 14.46 2.89 -8.39
C LEU A 71 14.02 3.88 -7.31
N PHE A 72 12.95 3.55 -6.57
CA PHE A 72 12.49 4.37 -5.47
C PHE A 72 13.47 4.37 -4.30
N ASN A 73 14.00 3.20 -3.92
CA ASN A 73 15.00 3.11 -2.86
C ASN A 73 16.32 3.75 -3.31
N GLU A 74 16.72 3.57 -4.56
CA GLU A 74 17.89 4.23 -5.14
C GLU A 74 17.76 5.76 -5.07
N ALA A 75 16.61 6.32 -5.44
CA ALA A 75 16.36 7.75 -5.32
C ALA A 75 16.40 8.23 -3.86
N LEU A 76 15.85 7.45 -2.92
CA LEU A 76 15.92 7.79 -1.49
C LEU A 76 17.37 7.81 -0.98
N ASP A 77 18.18 6.81 -1.35
CA ASP A 77 19.57 6.71 -0.93
C ASP A 77 20.45 7.78 -1.60
N THR A 78 20.19 8.07 -2.87
CA THR A 78 20.93 9.07 -3.67
C THR A 78 20.76 10.48 -3.12
N TYR A 79 19.53 10.86 -2.77
CA TYR A 79 19.21 12.21 -2.33
C TYR A 79 19.05 12.34 -0.80
N GLY A 80 19.17 11.24 -0.05
CA GLY A 80 18.85 11.22 1.38
C GLY A 80 17.41 11.67 1.67
N GLY A 81 16.50 11.41 0.72
CA GLY A 81 15.20 12.06 0.65
C GLY A 81 14.15 11.48 1.59
N LEU A 82 13.07 12.22 1.78
CA LEU A 82 11.90 11.79 2.55
C LEU A 82 10.88 11.11 1.65
N SER A 83 10.37 9.96 2.09
CA SER A 83 9.36 9.20 1.33
C SER A 83 8.00 9.92 1.34
N LEU A 84 7.46 10.18 0.14
CA LEU A 84 6.08 10.61 -0.09
C LEU A 84 5.10 9.45 -0.22
N GLN A 85 5.57 8.20 -0.20
CA GLN A 85 4.68 7.04 -0.23
C GLN A 85 3.79 7.02 1.02
N GLY A 86 2.49 6.86 0.80
CA GLY A 86 1.49 6.84 1.87
C GLY A 86 0.92 8.22 2.23
N VAL A 87 1.48 9.32 1.73
CA VAL A 87 0.87 10.65 1.94
C VAL A 87 -0.44 10.75 1.13
N LYS A 88 -1.53 11.06 1.83
CA LYS A 88 -2.85 11.21 1.22
C LYS A 88 -2.92 12.52 0.45
N THR A 89 -3.17 12.45 -0.86
CA THR A 89 -3.40 13.60 -1.78
C THR A 89 -4.87 13.93 -1.99
N SER A 90 -5.76 13.21 -1.34
CA SER A 90 -7.19 13.51 -1.33
C SER A 90 -7.75 13.08 0.01
N LEU A 91 -8.69 13.86 0.54
CA LEU A 91 -9.64 13.36 1.52
C LEU A 91 -10.43 12.28 0.79
N ARG A 92 -9.96 11.03 0.86
CA ARG A 92 -10.81 9.89 0.54
C ARG A 92 -12.09 10.14 1.32
N SER A 93 -13.20 10.39 0.61
CA SER A 93 -14.54 10.34 1.16
C SER A 93 -14.56 9.15 2.09
N THR A 94 -14.92 9.40 3.35
CA THR A 94 -15.19 8.35 4.30
C THR A 94 -16.28 7.48 3.67
N ALA A 95 -15.89 6.47 2.89
CA ALA A 95 -16.78 5.38 2.57
C ALA A 95 -17.36 4.95 3.92
N PRO A 96 -18.70 4.89 4.05
CA PRO A 96 -19.31 4.71 5.36
C PRO A 96 -18.78 3.41 5.91
N ILE A 97 -17.94 3.50 6.95
CA ILE A 97 -17.70 2.38 7.84
C ILE A 97 -19.11 2.10 8.35
N LYS A 98 -19.72 1.03 7.83
CA LYS A 98 -21.03 0.56 8.23
C LYS A 98 -20.99 0.50 9.75
N ALA A 99 -21.65 1.46 10.38
CA ALA A 99 -21.65 1.61 11.82
C ALA A 99 -22.20 0.29 12.37
N ILE A 100 -21.33 -0.53 12.96
CA ILE A 100 -21.76 -1.63 13.78
C ILE A 100 -22.48 -0.95 14.94
N ALA A 101 -23.81 -1.02 14.88
CA ALA A 101 -24.70 -0.49 15.88
C ALA A 101 -24.25 -1.03 17.23
N THR A 102 -23.72 -0.13 18.06
CA THR A 102 -23.51 -0.39 19.47
C THR A 102 -24.89 -0.66 20.05
N LYS A 103 -25.24 -1.95 20.16
CA LYS A 103 -26.48 -2.39 20.77
C LYS A 103 -26.43 -1.97 22.23
N ASN A 104 -27.09 -0.85 22.53
CA ASN A 104 -27.48 -0.46 23.87
C ASN A 104 -28.18 -1.66 24.50
N ARG A 105 -27.48 -2.35 25.41
CA ARG A 105 -28.11 -3.32 26.28
C ARG A 105 -28.70 -2.54 27.44
N SER A 106 -29.99 -2.27 27.27
CA SER A 106 -30.99 -1.92 28.26
C SER A 106 -30.66 -2.40 29.67
N VAL A 107 -30.69 -1.44 30.58
CA VAL A 107 -30.86 -1.59 32.02
C VAL A 107 -32.17 -2.32 32.34
N SER A 108 -32.11 -3.30 33.24
CA SER A 108 -33.17 -3.61 34.20
C SER A 108 -32.58 -4.35 35.40
N PRO A 109 -33.16 -4.18 36.60
CA PRO A 109 -32.42 -4.11 37.86
C PRO A 109 -32.49 -5.42 38.64
N MET A 110 -31.51 -5.69 39.50
CA MET A 110 -31.70 -6.57 40.66
C MET A 110 -30.60 -6.42 41.72
N THR A 111 -31.05 -5.97 42.90
CA THR A 111 -30.67 -6.37 44.27
C THR A 111 -29.24 -6.19 44.80
N ALA A 112 -29.11 -5.15 45.64
CA ALA A 112 -28.49 -5.09 46.97
C ALA A 112 -27.24 -5.95 47.28
N SER A 113 -26.13 -5.28 47.65
CA SER A 113 -25.69 -5.18 49.06
C SER A 113 -24.25 -4.67 49.18
N SER A 114 -24.10 -3.57 49.92
CA SER A 114 -22.99 -3.24 50.84
C SER A 114 -21.57 -2.93 50.34
N SER A 115 -21.00 -1.96 51.06
CA SER A 115 -19.56 -1.73 51.32
C SER A 115 -18.81 -0.68 50.49
N VAL A 116 -18.85 0.54 51.02
CA VAL A 116 -17.73 1.48 51.24
C VAL A 116 -16.32 1.09 50.72
N LYS A 117 -15.73 1.93 49.86
CA LYS A 117 -14.62 2.83 50.24
C LYS A 117 -14.11 3.68 49.06
N ASN A 118 -14.01 4.96 49.37
CA ASN A 118 -13.33 6.03 48.66
C ASN A 118 -11.80 5.88 48.81
N THR A 119 -11.01 6.00 47.74
CA THR A 119 -9.74 6.76 47.71
C THR A 119 -9.20 6.96 46.28
N LYS A 120 -8.64 8.15 46.10
CA LYS A 120 -8.04 8.74 44.89
C LYS A 120 -6.71 8.07 44.50
N SER A 121 -6.38 8.05 43.20
CA SER A 121 -5.01 8.35 42.72
C SER A 121 -4.99 8.76 41.23
N ARG A 122 -4.29 9.86 40.94
CA ARG A 122 -3.99 10.42 39.60
C ARG A 122 -2.79 9.68 38.96
N PRO A 123 -2.53 9.88 37.65
CA PRO A 123 -1.98 8.88 36.74
C PRO A 123 -0.45 8.90 36.65
N ALA A 124 0.16 7.75 36.34
CA ALA A 124 1.50 7.71 35.77
C ALA A 124 1.79 6.39 35.04
N LYS A 125 2.30 6.54 33.81
CA LYS A 125 3.09 5.60 32.98
C LYS A 125 2.29 4.57 32.16
N GLU A 126 1.90 4.99 30.96
CA GLU A 126 1.63 4.07 29.85
C GLU A 126 2.90 3.28 29.52
N LYS A 127 2.89 2.00 29.87
CA LYS A 127 3.82 1.02 29.33
C LYS A 127 3.30 0.60 27.96
N ILE A 128 4.14 0.79 26.94
CA ILE A 128 4.10 0.16 25.62
C ILE A 128 3.54 -1.27 25.73
N SER A 129 2.38 -1.53 25.14
CA SER A 129 1.75 -2.84 25.06
C SER A 129 2.52 -3.73 24.06
N LYS A 130 3.61 -4.32 24.56
CA LYS A 130 4.32 -5.39 23.87
C LYS A 130 3.58 -6.71 24.12
N GLY A 131 2.99 -7.28 23.06
CA GLY A 131 2.83 -8.71 22.93
C GLY A 131 1.41 -9.28 23.01
N ARG A 132 1.08 -10.03 21.94
CA ARG A 132 0.37 -11.30 21.99
C ARG A 132 -1.11 -11.22 22.40
N THR A 133 -1.94 -10.85 21.43
CA THR A 133 -3.39 -11.05 21.51
C THR A 133 -3.72 -12.54 21.43
N ASN A 134 -4.29 -13.08 22.50
CA ASN A 134 -4.70 -14.48 22.65
C ASN A 134 -5.91 -14.83 21.76
N ASN A 135 -5.73 -15.03 20.45
CA ASN A 135 -6.73 -15.72 19.65
C ASN A 135 -6.14 -16.49 18.46
N SER A 136 -5.64 -17.70 18.74
CA SER A 136 -5.04 -18.59 17.75
C SER A 136 -5.98 -18.94 16.59
N ALA A 137 -7.30 -18.88 16.80
CA ALA A 137 -8.28 -19.12 15.75
C ALA A 137 -8.26 -18.00 14.68
N LYS A 138 -8.03 -16.75 15.08
CA LYS A 138 -7.95 -15.62 14.15
C LYS A 138 -6.64 -15.62 13.38
N GLU A 139 -5.53 -15.98 14.02
CA GLU A 139 -4.23 -16.12 13.33
C GLU A 139 -4.23 -17.27 12.31
N LYS A 140 -4.88 -18.40 12.60
CA LYS A 140 -5.03 -19.50 11.64
C LYS A 140 -5.89 -19.11 10.43
N LEU A 141 -7.03 -18.44 10.65
CA LEU A 141 -7.91 -17.99 9.57
C LEU A 141 -7.22 -16.97 8.65
N ILE A 142 -6.39 -16.08 9.22
CA ILE A 142 -5.65 -15.09 8.43
C ILE A 142 -4.54 -15.77 7.61
N LYS A 143 -3.86 -16.78 8.17
CA LYS A 143 -2.79 -17.50 7.48
C LYS A 143 -3.30 -18.40 6.35
N GLU A 144 -4.44 -19.06 6.54
CA GLU A 144 -5.10 -19.90 5.54
C GLU A 144 -5.60 -19.07 4.35
N ARG A 145 -6.26 -17.94 4.63
CA ARG A 145 -6.77 -17.03 3.60
C ARG A 145 -5.67 -16.41 2.73
N MET A 146 -4.47 -16.19 3.27
CA MET A 146 -3.32 -15.70 2.51
C MET A 146 -2.67 -16.78 1.62
N ALA A 147 -2.79 -18.05 2.00
CA ALA A 147 -2.28 -19.16 1.20
C ALA A 147 -3.19 -19.44 -0.01
N GLU A 148 -4.52 -19.36 0.18
CA GLU A 148 -5.50 -19.59 -0.89
C GLU A 148 -5.37 -18.60 -2.05
N GLU A 149 -5.22 -17.29 -1.78
CA GLU A 149 -5.08 -16.30 -2.86
C GLU A 149 -3.74 -16.45 -3.63
N LYS A 150 -2.67 -16.89 -2.95
CA LYS A 150 -1.37 -17.13 -3.60
C LYS A 150 -1.43 -18.37 -4.49
N VAL A 151 -2.10 -19.43 -4.03
CA VAL A 151 -2.29 -20.66 -4.79
C VAL A 151 -3.17 -20.41 -6.01
N GLU A 152 -4.19 -19.55 -5.93
CA GLU A 152 -5.01 -19.19 -7.10
C GLU A 152 -4.21 -18.47 -8.18
N ARG A 153 -3.33 -17.52 -7.81
CA ARG A 153 -2.47 -16.84 -8.80
C ARG A 153 -1.43 -17.78 -9.41
N GLU A 154 -0.87 -18.67 -8.61
CA GLU A 154 0.08 -19.69 -9.10
C GLU A 154 -0.62 -20.74 -9.97
N MET A 155 -1.87 -21.12 -9.68
CA MET A 155 -2.67 -22.01 -10.52
C MET A 155 -3.05 -21.35 -11.85
N VAL A 156 -3.39 -20.06 -11.86
CA VAL A 156 -3.67 -19.32 -13.11
C VAL A 156 -2.42 -19.25 -13.98
N LYS A 157 -1.25 -18.92 -13.41
CA LYS A 157 0.01 -18.92 -14.16
C LYS A 157 0.37 -20.30 -14.69
N LYS A 158 0.29 -21.33 -13.85
CA LYS A 158 0.58 -22.72 -14.26
C LYS A 158 -0.40 -23.24 -15.30
N LYS A 159 -1.66 -22.78 -15.30
CA LYS A 159 -2.64 -23.11 -16.33
C LYS A 159 -2.26 -22.46 -17.67
N GLN A 160 -1.83 -21.20 -17.67
CA GLN A 160 -1.36 -20.51 -18.87
C GLN A 160 -0.09 -21.17 -19.44
N GLU A 161 0.87 -21.55 -18.60
CA GLU A 161 2.08 -22.27 -19.03
C GLU A 161 1.76 -23.63 -19.65
N ARG A 162 0.79 -24.36 -19.07
CA ARG A 162 0.35 -25.65 -19.62
C ARG A 162 -0.34 -25.48 -20.97
N GLU A 163 -1.20 -24.47 -21.11
CA GLU A 163 -1.90 -24.20 -22.37
C GLU A 163 -0.91 -23.78 -23.47
N GLN A 164 0.08 -22.94 -23.14
CA GLN A 164 1.17 -22.59 -24.05
C GLN A 164 2.05 -23.79 -24.44
N ALA A 165 2.31 -24.70 -23.49
CA ALA A 165 3.05 -25.93 -23.76
C ALA A 165 2.26 -26.90 -24.65
N ASP A 166 0.95 -27.03 -24.42
CA ASP A 166 0.06 -27.84 -25.25
C ASP A 166 -0.03 -27.27 -26.68
N GLU A 167 -0.07 -25.95 -26.83
CA GLU A 167 0.00 -25.27 -28.14
C GLU A 167 1.35 -25.51 -28.84
N MET A 168 2.48 -25.40 -28.13
CA MET A 168 3.79 -25.72 -28.71
C MET A 168 3.93 -27.21 -29.07
N ALA A 169 3.41 -28.11 -28.24
CA ALA A 169 3.41 -29.54 -28.53
C ALA A 169 2.56 -29.86 -29.76
N GLN A 170 1.43 -29.18 -29.94
CA GLN A 170 0.57 -29.36 -31.12
C GLN A 170 1.25 -28.84 -32.41
N ILE A 171 2.00 -27.74 -32.33
CA ILE A 171 2.80 -27.23 -33.46
C ILE A 171 3.93 -28.20 -33.81
N ILE A 172 4.65 -28.73 -32.82
CA ILE A 172 5.74 -29.70 -33.02
C ILE A 172 5.20 -31.01 -33.61
N ALA A 173 4.10 -31.54 -33.07
CA ALA A 173 3.48 -32.77 -33.59
C ALA A 173 3.00 -32.61 -35.04
N ARG A 174 2.47 -31.43 -35.41
CA ARG A 174 2.08 -31.12 -36.79
C ARG A 174 3.28 -31.01 -37.74
N LEU A 175 4.41 -30.49 -37.26
CA LEU A 175 5.66 -30.45 -38.00
C LEU A 175 6.22 -31.86 -38.23
N ASP A 176 6.17 -32.72 -37.21
CA ASP A 176 6.68 -34.10 -37.28
C ASP A 176 5.83 -34.99 -38.21
N ALA A 177 4.50 -34.83 -38.18
CA ALA A 177 3.59 -35.44 -39.14
C ALA A 177 3.83 -34.97 -40.58
N ARG A 178 4.27 -33.73 -40.77
CA ARG A 178 4.59 -33.18 -42.10
C ARG A 178 5.98 -33.62 -42.59
N GLY A 179 6.97 -33.73 -41.71
CA GLY A 179 8.32 -34.22 -42.03
C GLY A 179 8.35 -35.70 -42.40
N SER A 180 7.55 -36.53 -41.72
CA SER A 180 7.49 -37.98 -41.98
C SER A 180 6.90 -38.35 -43.35
N THR A 181 6.10 -37.48 -43.98
CA THR A 181 5.58 -37.70 -45.35
C THR A 181 6.54 -37.24 -46.45
N LEU A 182 7.51 -36.38 -46.13
CA LEU A 182 8.56 -35.91 -47.05
C LEU A 182 9.74 -36.89 -47.11
N ALA A 183 10.04 -37.61 -46.03
CA ALA A 183 11.15 -38.57 -45.97
C ALA A 183 10.87 -39.91 -46.68
N LYS A 184 9.66 -40.12 -47.21
CA LYS A 184 9.22 -41.39 -47.83
C LYS A 184 9.00 -41.31 -49.34
N ARG A 185 9.51 -40.26 -49.98
CA ARG A 185 9.50 -40.05 -51.45
C ARG A 185 10.91 -40.07 -52.01
#